data_AF-A0A6S6TX63-F1
#
_entry.id   AF-A0A6S6TX63-F1
#
_cell.length_a   1.000
_cell.length_b   1.000
_cell.length_c   1.000
_cell.angle_alpha   90.00
_cell.angle_beta   90.00
_cell.angle_gamma   90.00
#
_symmetry.space_group_name_H-M   'P 1'
#
loop_
_entity.id
_entity.type
_entity.pdbx_description
1 polymer ?
#
loop_
_entity_poly.entity_id
_entity_poly.type
_entity_poly.pdbx_seq_one_letter_code
_entity_poly.pdbx_strand_id
1 'polypeptide(L)'
;MFEAGCDISEITNFLKEKLEFGIGVNKLTIIDPYFFKYDSQLSLTRGVMVETLEGFSSLRTLEVVTSSNYQVGKKEKLEEEILDVVPNLDRINIIHVNSFHDRFWIMNDEKGFVVGTSLSGMGKKHFFVQDNYLSENDIRVLLSLYRGN
;
A
#
# COMPACT_ATOMS: atom_id res chain seq x y z
N MET A 1 -9.72 1.76 14.42
CA MET A 1 -8.57 1.05 15.04
C MET A 1 -8.93 -0.42 15.17
N PHE A 2 -8.08 -1.34 14.73
CA PHE A 2 -8.32 -2.79 14.76
C PHE A 2 -7.58 -3.42 15.95
N GLU A 3 -8.25 -4.32 16.65
CA GLU A 3 -7.70 -5.01 17.83
C GLU A 3 -6.80 -6.20 17.43
N ALA A 4 -5.96 -6.66 18.37
CA ALA A 4 -5.18 -7.88 18.17
C ALA A 4 -6.13 -9.08 18.02
N GLY A 5 -5.91 -9.92 17.01
CA GLY A 5 -6.82 -11.02 16.66
C GLY A 5 -7.96 -10.67 15.69
N CYS A 6 -8.04 -9.42 15.20
CA CYS A 6 -8.92 -9.02 14.10
C CYS A 6 -8.74 -9.94 12.89
N ASP A 7 -9.86 -10.30 12.25
CA ASP A 7 -9.81 -11.07 11.01
C ASP A 7 -9.15 -10.23 9.91
N ILE A 8 -8.29 -10.88 9.14
CA ILE A 8 -7.62 -10.33 7.97
C ILE A 8 -8.66 -9.85 6.95
N SER A 9 -9.77 -10.59 6.81
CA SER A 9 -10.86 -10.23 5.90
C SER A 9 -11.50 -8.88 6.25
N GLU A 10 -11.63 -8.54 7.54
CA GLU A 10 -12.16 -7.26 8.00
C GLU A 10 -11.24 -6.10 7.62
N ILE A 11 -9.93 -6.30 7.76
CA ILE A 11 -8.91 -5.30 7.37
C ILE A 11 -8.93 -5.10 5.85
N THR A 12 -8.94 -6.20 5.08
CA THR A 12 -8.99 -6.16 3.62
C THR A 12 -10.25 -5.43 3.14
N ASN A 13 -11.41 -5.75 3.70
CA ASN A 13 -12.67 -5.08 3.34
C ASN A 13 -12.64 -3.59 3.66
N PHE A 14 -12.14 -3.21 4.84
CA PHE A 14 -12.01 -1.81 5.20
C PHE A 14 -11.06 -1.04 4.27
N LEU A 15 -9.93 -1.64 3.89
CA LEU A 15 -9.00 -1.04 2.94
C LEU A 15 -9.65 -0.88 1.56
N LYS A 16 -10.41 -1.87 1.09
CA LYS A 16 -11.21 -1.76 -0.15
C LYS A 16 -12.20 -0.59 -0.05
N GLU A 17 -12.96 -0.47 1.02
CA GLU A 17 -13.89 0.65 1.24
C GLU A 17 -13.18 2.01 1.23
N LYS A 18 -12.05 2.13 1.94
CA LYS A 18 -11.23 3.37 1.96
C LYS A 18 -10.63 3.73 0.61
N LEU A 19 -10.36 2.72 -0.22
CA LEU A 19 -9.88 2.92 -1.57
C LEU A 19 -11.00 3.25 -2.57
N GLU A 20 -12.23 3.45 -2.09
CA GLU A 20 -13.43 3.65 -2.92
C GLU A 20 -13.49 2.61 -4.05
N PHE A 21 -13.24 1.36 -3.65
CA PHE A 21 -12.93 0.24 -4.53
C PHE A 21 -13.78 0.24 -5.80
N GLY A 22 -13.12 0.38 -6.95
CA GLY A 22 -13.71 0.18 -8.26
C GLY A 22 -14.21 1.41 -9.01
N ILE A 23 -14.08 2.64 -8.50
CA ILE A 23 -14.41 3.85 -9.28
C ILE A 23 -13.27 4.87 -9.28
N GLY A 24 -12.76 5.16 -10.48
CA GLY A 24 -11.93 6.35 -10.74
C GLY A 24 -10.47 6.27 -10.29
N VAL A 25 -10.08 5.30 -9.47
CA VAL A 25 -8.68 5.15 -9.03
C VAL A 25 -7.85 4.45 -10.12
N ASN A 26 -7.08 5.24 -10.86
CA ASN A 26 -6.18 4.80 -11.92
C ASN A 26 -4.72 4.65 -11.46
N LYS A 27 -4.37 5.29 -10.35
CA LYS A 27 -3.04 5.28 -9.77
C LYS A 27 -3.13 5.08 -8.26
N LEU A 28 -2.32 4.17 -7.74
CA LEU A 28 -2.12 3.97 -6.31
C LEU A 28 -0.64 4.14 -5.99
N THR A 29 -0.36 4.97 -4.98
CA THR A 29 0.97 5.08 -4.36
C THR A 29 0.91 4.47 -2.97
N ILE A 30 1.75 3.48 -2.72
CA ILE A 30 1.97 2.88 -1.40
C ILE A 30 3.34 3.34 -0.90
N ILE A 31 3.33 4.19 0.12
CA ILE A 31 4.53 4.56 0.87
C ILE A 31 4.63 3.61 2.06
N ASP A 32 5.62 2.71 2.06
CA ASP A 32 5.94 1.85 3.20
C ASP A 32 7.46 1.63 3.29
N PRO A 33 8.14 2.22 4.29
CA PRO A 33 9.57 2.08 4.49
C PRO A 33 10.03 0.63 4.63
N TYR A 34 9.14 -0.26 5.08
CA TYR A 34 9.47 -1.64 5.45
C TYR A 34 8.86 -2.68 4.51
N PHE A 35 8.37 -2.26 3.35
CA PHE A 35 7.64 -3.07 2.38
C PHE A 35 8.30 -4.44 2.08
N PHE A 36 9.63 -4.49 1.96
CA PHE A 36 10.39 -5.72 1.66
C PHE A 36 11.14 -6.34 2.85
N LYS A 37 10.98 -5.82 4.07
CA LYS A 37 11.86 -6.15 5.20
C LYS A 37 11.58 -7.49 5.91
N TYR A 38 10.41 -8.12 5.75
CA TYR A 38 9.95 -9.18 6.68
C TYR A 38 9.66 -10.54 6.02
N ASP A 39 10.60 -11.48 5.94
CA ASP A 39 10.40 -12.75 5.21
C ASP A 39 9.21 -13.65 5.65
N SER A 40 8.85 -13.69 6.95
CA SER A 40 7.77 -14.58 7.45
C SER A 40 6.44 -13.86 7.71
N GLN A 41 6.46 -12.53 7.83
CA GLN A 41 5.25 -11.69 7.93
C GLN A 41 4.90 -11.03 6.60
N LEU A 42 5.81 -11.12 5.61
CA LEU A 42 5.54 -10.72 4.23
C LEU A 42 4.31 -11.46 3.72
N SER A 43 4.12 -12.75 4.00
CA SER A 43 2.98 -13.50 3.44
C SER A 43 1.62 -12.90 3.82
N LEU A 44 1.46 -12.40 5.05
CA LEU A 44 0.22 -11.79 5.53
C LEU A 44 0.04 -10.36 5.00
N THR A 45 1.07 -9.52 5.11
CA THR A 45 1.05 -8.15 4.56
C THR A 45 0.87 -8.14 3.05
N ARG A 46 1.58 -9.03 2.37
CA ARG A 46 1.52 -9.23 0.92
C ARG A 46 0.19 -9.85 0.52
N GLY A 47 -0.31 -10.83 1.27
CA GLY A 47 -1.64 -11.40 1.09
C GLY A 47 -2.71 -10.32 1.16
N VAL A 48 -2.75 -9.53 2.24
CA VAL A 48 -3.70 -8.43 2.38
C VAL A 48 -3.55 -7.41 1.28
N MET A 49 -2.33 -7.06 0.89
CA MET A 49 -2.14 -6.12 -0.21
C MET A 49 -2.67 -6.68 -1.54
N VAL A 50 -2.27 -7.90 -1.91
CA VAL A 50 -2.71 -8.57 -3.14
C VAL A 50 -4.23 -8.74 -3.13
N GLU A 51 -4.81 -9.23 -2.03
CA GLU A 51 -6.26 -9.36 -1.85
C GLU A 51 -6.99 -8.01 -1.88
N THR A 52 -6.40 -6.94 -1.33
CA THR A 52 -6.98 -5.59 -1.38
C THR A 52 -7.00 -5.06 -2.81
N LEU A 53 -5.95 -5.36 -3.59
CA LEU A 53 -5.85 -4.98 -5.00
C LEU A 53 -6.66 -5.88 -5.93
N GLU A 54 -7.06 -7.07 -5.48
CA GLU A 54 -7.89 -7.97 -6.27
C GLU A 54 -9.22 -7.31 -6.63
N GLY A 55 -9.47 -7.21 -7.94
CA GLY A 55 -10.68 -6.61 -8.54
C GLY A 55 -10.62 -5.09 -8.75
N PHE A 56 -9.44 -4.47 -8.56
CA PHE A 56 -9.20 -3.06 -8.80
C PHE A 56 -9.05 -2.75 -10.31
N SER A 57 -10.14 -2.90 -11.05
CA SER A 57 -10.18 -2.95 -12.52
C SER A 57 -9.69 -1.69 -13.25
N SER A 58 -9.73 -0.53 -12.58
CA SER A 58 -9.31 0.76 -13.15
C SER A 58 -7.83 1.07 -12.91
N LEU A 59 -7.13 0.32 -12.06
CA LEU A 59 -5.73 0.59 -11.72
C LEU A 59 -4.83 0.37 -12.94
N ARG A 60 -4.06 1.40 -13.29
CA ARG A 60 -3.08 1.40 -14.38
C ARG A 60 -1.65 1.57 -13.87
N THR A 61 -1.46 2.24 -12.74
CA THR A 61 -0.14 2.49 -12.17
C THR A 61 -0.10 2.19 -10.68
N LEU A 62 0.90 1.43 -10.26
CA LEU A 62 1.25 1.21 -8.86
C LEU A 62 2.64 1.80 -8.60
N GLU A 63 2.74 2.74 -7.67
CA GLU A 63 4.01 3.25 -7.14
C GLU A 63 4.22 2.68 -5.73
N VAL A 64 5.38 2.08 -5.49
CA VAL A 64 5.81 1.63 -4.15
C VAL A 64 7.02 2.45 -3.74
N VAL A 65 6.87 3.27 -2.70
CA VAL A 65 7.95 4.07 -2.12
C VAL A 65 8.43 3.40 -0.84
N THR A 66 9.70 2.99 -0.79
CA THR A 66 10.23 2.19 0.32
C THR A 66 11.68 2.54 0.66
N SER A 67 12.12 2.32 1.91
CA SER A 67 13.53 2.39 2.31
C SER A 67 14.19 1.01 2.38
N SER A 68 13.38 -0.05 2.37
CA SER A 68 13.88 -1.42 2.44
C SER A 68 14.49 -1.89 1.12
N ASN A 69 15.69 -2.45 1.20
CA ASN A 69 16.29 -3.18 0.08
C ASN A 69 15.49 -4.46 -0.20
N TYR A 70 15.42 -4.85 -1.46
CA TYR A 70 14.84 -6.11 -1.89
C TYR A 70 15.87 -6.96 -2.65
N GLN A 71 15.73 -8.27 -2.54
CA GLN A 71 16.39 -9.22 -3.43
C GLN A 71 15.61 -9.24 -4.75
N VAL A 72 16.31 -9.34 -5.89
CA VAL A 72 15.69 -9.28 -7.24
C VAL A 72 14.50 -10.24 -7.38
N GLY A 73 14.66 -11.51 -6.98
CA GLY A 73 13.58 -12.50 -7.06
C GLY A 73 12.37 -12.23 -6.16
N LYS A 74 12.50 -11.40 -5.10
CA LYS A 74 11.34 -11.00 -4.27
C LYS A 74 10.49 -9.94 -4.96
N LYS A 75 11.14 -9.04 -5.71
CA LYS A 75 10.47 -8.04 -6.53
C LYS A 75 9.68 -8.73 -7.64
N GLU A 76 10.34 -9.58 -8.43
CA GLU A 76 9.72 -10.28 -9.57
C GLU A 76 8.48 -11.06 -9.13
N LYS A 77 8.61 -11.88 -8.07
CA LYS A 77 7.47 -12.64 -7.54
C LYS A 77 6.31 -11.75 -7.07
N LEU A 78 6.60 -10.57 -6.52
CA LEU A 78 5.56 -9.64 -6.11
C LEU A 78 4.86 -9.02 -7.33
N GLU A 79 5.63 -8.61 -8.33
CA GLU A 79 5.08 -8.09 -9.58
C GLU A 79 4.18 -9.13 -10.25
N GLU A 80 4.59 -10.39 -10.30
CA GLU A 80 3.78 -11.51 -10.80
C GLU A 80 2.44 -11.65 -10.05
N GLU A 81 2.47 -11.67 -8.71
CA GLU A 81 1.25 -11.81 -7.90
C GLU A 81 0.30 -10.61 -8.04
N ILE A 82 0.83 -9.40 -8.21
CA ILE A 82 0.01 -8.20 -8.44
C ILE A 82 -0.60 -8.24 -9.84
N LEU A 83 0.17 -8.64 -10.86
CA LEU A 83 -0.33 -8.73 -12.24
C LEU A 83 -1.40 -9.81 -12.40
N ASP A 84 -1.36 -10.87 -11.60
CA ASP A 84 -2.40 -11.90 -11.58
C ASP A 84 -3.76 -11.36 -11.11
N VAL A 85 -3.77 -10.47 -10.11
CA VAL A 85 -5.01 -9.92 -9.53
C VAL A 85 -5.42 -8.55 -10.09
N VAL A 86 -4.50 -7.86 -10.77
CA VAL A 86 -4.71 -6.56 -11.46
C VAL A 86 -4.25 -6.66 -12.92
N PRO A 87 -5.00 -7.33 -13.80
CA PRO A 87 -4.56 -7.60 -15.18
C PRO A 87 -4.44 -6.34 -16.06
N ASN A 88 -5.03 -5.23 -15.63
CA ASN A 88 -5.03 -3.95 -16.35
C ASN A 88 -3.85 -3.04 -16.00
N LEU A 89 -2.96 -3.48 -15.11
CA LEU A 89 -1.86 -2.68 -14.60
C LEU A 89 -0.77 -2.51 -15.66
N ASP A 90 -0.51 -1.26 -16.07
CA ASP A 90 0.48 -0.95 -17.09
C ASP A 90 1.90 -0.83 -16.52
N ARG A 91 2.02 -0.38 -15.26
CA ARG A 91 3.30 -0.02 -14.63
C ARG A 91 3.33 -0.30 -13.14
N ILE A 92 4.42 -0.92 -12.69
CA ILE A 92 4.82 -1.02 -11.29
C ILE A 92 6.16 -0.28 -11.13
N ASN A 93 6.18 0.78 -10.34
CA ASN A 93 7.38 1.57 -10.06
C ASN A 93 7.79 1.38 -8.61
N ILE A 94 9.04 0.98 -8.37
CA ILE A 94 9.60 0.92 -7.01
C ILE A 94 10.61 2.04 -6.86
N ILE A 95 10.39 2.91 -5.87
CA ILE A 95 11.15 4.12 -5.61
C ILE A 95 11.79 3.99 -4.23
N HIS A 96 13.11 4.16 -4.16
CA HIS A 96 13.85 4.07 -2.91
C HIS A 96 14.00 5.42 -2.22
N VAL A 97 13.42 5.57 -1.03
CA VAL A 97 13.48 6.79 -0.22
C VAL A 97 13.65 6.47 1.26
N ASN A 98 14.67 7.07 1.88
CA ASN A 98 15.02 6.81 3.28
C ASN A 98 14.37 7.77 4.29
N SER A 99 13.72 8.85 3.84
CA SER A 99 13.15 9.89 4.70
C SER A 99 11.77 9.54 5.28
N PHE A 100 11.11 8.49 4.78
CA PHE A 100 9.81 8.07 5.28
C PHE A 100 9.96 7.11 6.47
N HIS A 101 9.14 7.33 7.48
CA HIS A 101 9.00 6.45 8.66
C HIS A 101 7.57 5.91 8.82
N ASP A 102 6.58 6.66 8.33
CA ASP A 102 5.16 6.30 8.35
C ASP A 102 4.72 5.63 7.04
N ARG A 103 3.50 5.07 7.04
CA ARG A 103 2.91 4.44 5.85
C ARG A 103 1.69 5.20 5.36
N PHE A 104 1.62 5.38 4.05
CA PHE A 104 0.57 6.15 3.40
C PHE A 104 0.10 5.44 2.14
N TRP A 105 -1.20 5.45 1.91
CA TRP A 105 -1.80 4.98 0.66
C TRP A 105 -2.48 6.17 0.01
N ILE A 106 -2.12 6.47 -1.24
CA ILE A 106 -2.55 7.66 -1.97
C ILE A 106 -3.13 7.25 -3.33
N MET A 107 -4.38 7.61 -3.56
CA MET A 107 -5.14 7.38 -4.79
C MET A 107 -5.08 8.63 -5.67
N ASN A 108 -4.78 8.42 -6.96
CA ASN A 108 -4.76 9.44 -8.01
C ASN A 108 -3.97 10.71 -7.68
N ASP A 109 -3.05 10.64 -6.72
CA ASP A 109 -2.31 11.79 -6.20
C ASP A 109 -3.20 12.88 -5.54
N GLU A 110 -4.46 12.55 -5.22
CA GLU A 110 -5.47 13.52 -4.75
C GLU A 110 -6.03 13.16 -3.36
N LYS A 111 -6.09 11.86 -3.03
CA LYS A 111 -6.75 11.39 -1.81
C LYS A 111 -5.94 10.29 -1.17
N GLY A 112 -5.67 10.38 0.12
CA GLY A 112 -4.85 9.38 0.79
C GLY A 112 -5.12 9.30 2.28
N PHE A 113 -4.62 8.24 2.90
CA PHE A 113 -4.80 7.97 4.32
C PHE A 113 -3.55 7.33 4.92
N VAL A 114 -3.42 7.47 6.24
CA VAL A 114 -2.34 6.84 7.00
C VAL A 114 -2.71 5.40 7.31
N VAL A 115 -1.79 4.49 7.02
CA VAL A 115 -1.84 3.10 7.46
C VAL A 115 -0.88 2.94 8.64
N GLY A 116 -1.43 3.07 9.83
CA GLY A 116 -0.74 3.03 11.10
C GLY A 116 -0.27 1.64 11.52
N THR A 117 0.92 1.61 12.12
CA THR A 117 1.73 0.42 12.51
C THR A 117 1.78 -0.68 11.44
N SER A 118 2.67 -1.64 11.63
CA SER A 118 3.04 -2.54 10.55
C SER A 118 1.84 -3.31 10.02
N LEU A 119 1.59 -3.25 8.71
CA LEU A 119 0.84 -4.30 8.02
C LEU A 119 1.45 -5.68 8.39
N SER A 120 2.75 -5.71 8.73
CA SER A 120 3.50 -6.88 9.23
C SER A 120 3.33 -7.12 10.75
N GLY A 121 2.29 -6.54 11.35
CA GLY A 121 1.84 -6.75 12.73
C GLY A 121 0.36 -7.08 12.82
N MET A 122 -0.33 -7.23 11.68
CA MET A 122 -1.73 -7.64 11.62
C MET A 122 -1.97 -8.91 12.44
N GLY A 123 -3.01 -8.87 13.28
CA GLY A 123 -3.36 -9.95 14.18
C GLY A 123 -2.49 -10.09 15.44
N LYS A 124 -1.37 -9.36 15.58
CA LYS A 124 -0.44 -9.48 16.74
C LYS A 124 -0.25 -8.20 17.56
N LYS A 125 -0.50 -7.01 17.00
CA LYS A 125 -0.44 -5.70 17.67
C LYS A 125 -1.53 -4.78 17.10
N HIS A 126 -1.83 -3.67 17.79
CA HIS A 126 -2.76 -2.64 17.30
C HIS A 126 -2.39 -2.24 15.87
N PHE A 127 -3.35 -2.37 14.95
CA PHE A 127 -3.28 -1.87 13.57
C PHE A 127 -4.29 -0.73 13.46
N PHE A 128 -3.94 0.37 12.84
CA PHE A 128 -4.91 1.45 12.62
C PHE A 128 -4.83 1.95 11.20
N VAL A 129 -5.99 2.29 10.66
CA VAL A 129 -6.08 3.14 9.48
C VAL A 129 -6.77 4.40 9.96
N GLN A 130 -6.26 5.57 9.55
CA GLN A 130 -6.87 6.82 9.95
C GLN A 130 -8.31 6.91 9.38
N ASP A 131 -9.25 7.34 10.21
CA ASP A 131 -10.66 7.44 9.81
C ASP A 131 -10.86 8.53 8.75
N ASN A 132 -10.09 9.62 8.84
CA ASN A 132 -10.13 10.74 7.90
C ASN A 132 -9.03 10.64 6.85
N TYR A 133 -9.33 11.14 5.65
CA TYR A 133 -8.32 11.35 4.61
C TYR A 133 -7.37 12.49 4.99
N LEU A 134 -6.15 12.41 4.48
CA LEU A 134 -5.16 13.48 4.54
C LEU A 134 -5.68 14.72 3.82
N SER A 135 -5.20 15.90 4.25
CA SER A 135 -5.45 17.11 3.50
C SER A 135 -4.71 17.07 2.15
N GLU A 136 -5.24 17.76 1.13
CA GLU A 136 -4.55 17.87 -0.16
C GLU A 136 -3.13 18.45 -0.02
N ASN A 137 -2.93 19.36 0.96
CA ASN A 137 -1.62 19.94 1.21
C ASN A 137 -0.62 18.88 1.70
N ASP A 138 -1.04 18.00 2.60
CA ASP A 138 -0.19 16.92 3.10
C ASP A 138 0.15 15.95 1.97
N ILE A 139 -0.82 15.62 1.11
CA ILE A 139 -0.59 14.77 -0.07
C ILE A 139 0.44 15.42 -0.99
N ARG A 140 0.28 16.71 -1.33
CA ARG A 140 1.25 17.44 -2.16
C ARG A 140 2.65 17.42 -1.57
N VAL A 141 2.77 17.67 -0.26
CA VAL A 141 4.06 17.60 0.45
C VAL A 141 4.64 16.19 0.37
N LEU A 142 3.89 15.15 0.71
CA LEU A 142 4.34 13.76 0.66
C LEU A 142 4.87 13.37 -0.73
N LEU A 143 4.12 13.70 -1.79
CA LEU A 143 4.51 13.40 -3.16
C LEU A 143 5.78 14.15 -3.59
N SER A 144 5.95 15.41 -3.15
CA SER A 144 7.14 16.22 -3.46
C SER A 144 8.43 15.65 -2.86
N LEU A 145 8.35 14.90 -1.76
CA LEU A 145 9.53 14.36 -1.08
C LEU A 145 10.28 13.28 -1.88
N TYR A 146 9.62 12.63 -2.85
CA TYR A 146 10.23 11.54 -3.62
C TYR A 146 10.19 11.69 -5.13
N ARG A 147 9.32 12.56 -5.67
CA ARG A 147 9.23 12.77 -7.12
C ARG A 147 10.30 13.70 -7.68
N GLY A 148 11.00 14.41 -6.82
CA GLY A 148 11.92 15.48 -7.23
C GLY A 148 11.17 16.69 -7.76
N ASN A 149 11.73 17.88 -7.54
CA ASN A 149 11.45 19.03 -8.40
C ASN A 149 12.24 18.88 -9.70
#